data_AF-A0A1G1PA71-F1
#
_entry.id   AF-A0A1G1PA71-F1
#
_cell.length_a   1.000
_cell.length_b   1.000
_cell.length_c   1.000
_cell.angle_alpha   90.00
_cell.angle_beta   90.00
_cell.angle_gamma   90.00
#
_symmetry.space_group_name_H-M   'P 1'
#
loop_
_entity.id
_entity.type
_entity.pdbx_description
1 polymer ?
#
loop_
_entity_poly.entity_id
_entity_poly.type
_entity_poly.pdbx_seq_one_letter_code
_entity_poly.pdbx_strand_id
1 'polypeptide(L)'
;MLKLLKRKQKQGGFTLLELLMVVIIIAILASIALPQYFKAAERSRASEAVQILATIRGSEGRYKAMSLTKVYTSALDDLDVGVPGSTGVPLSTMWTYSLAPPLAVATRAGSGATVSIDLETGATCTDDNPTYGLGTTC
;
A
#
# COMPACT_ATOMS: atom_id res chain seq x y z
N MET A 1 17.74 -71.73 -28.73
CA MET A 1 17.11 -70.44 -29.07
C MET A 1 16.47 -69.84 -27.82
N LEU A 2 17.17 -68.93 -27.13
CA LEU A 2 16.63 -68.25 -25.95
C LEU A 2 15.83 -67.01 -26.41
N LYS A 3 14.50 -67.04 -26.27
CA LYS A 3 13.65 -65.86 -26.52
C LYS A 3 13.80 -64.88 -25.35
N LEU A 4 14.52 -63.78 -25.59
CA LEU A 4 14.57 -62.61 -24.71
C LEU A 4 13.16 -62.02 -24.56
N LEU A 5 12.55 -62.23 -23.39
CA LEU A 5 11.28 -61.59 -23.02
C LEU A 5 11.53 -60.10 -22.77
N LYS A 6 11.23 -59.30 -23.79
CA LYS A 6 11.26 -57.83 -23.75
C LYS A 6 10.19 -57.35 -22.77
N ARG A 7 10.61 -56.91 -21.57
CA ARG A 7 9.73 -56.39 -20.51
C ARG A 7 9.05 -55.11 -21.00
N LYS A 8 7.72 -55.14 -21.19
CA LYS A 8 6.91 -53.97 -21.55
C LYS A 8 7.02 -52.95 -20.41
N GLN A 9 7.74 -51.85 -20.61
CA GLN A 9 7.72 -50.76 -19.64
C GLN A 9 6.29 -50.19 -19.59
N LYS A 10 5.70 -50.16 -18.40
CA LYS A 10 4.43 -49.48 -18.16
C LYS A 10 4.72 -47.97 -18.31
N GLN A 11 4.29 -47.39 -19.42
CA GLN A 11 4.24 -45.94 -19.55
C GLN A 11 3.24 -45.43 -18.50
N GLY A 12 3.74 -44.75 -17.47
CA GLY A 12 2.92 -44.11 -16.45
C GLY A 12 2.30 -42.85 -17.01
N GLY A 13 0.98 -42.85 -17.20
CA GLY A 13 0.22 -41.64 -17.50
C GLY A 13 -0.16 -40.92 -16.20
N PHE A 14 -0.28 -39.59 -16.26
CA PHE A 14 -0.86 -38.77 -15.19
C PHE A 14 -2.31 -39.22 -14.97
N THR A 15 -2.70 -39.48 -13.72
CA THR A 15 -4.10 -39.79 -13.41
C THR A 15 -4.91 -38.49 -13.33
N LEU A 16 -6.17 -38.51 -13.78
CA LEU A 16 -7.09 -37.38 -13.57
C LEU A 16 -7.25 -37.06 -12.08
N LEU A 17 -7.12 -38.09 -11.23
CA LEU A 17 -7.22 -37.95 -9.78
C LEU A 17 -6.01 -37.21 -9.18
N GLU A 18 -4.79 -37.43 -9.68
CA GLU A 18 -3.61 -36.67 -9.26
C GLU A 18 -3.76 -35.18 -9.59
N LEU A 19 -4.31 -34.84 -10.75
CA LEU A 19 -4.55 -33.44 -11.09
C LEU A 19 -5.67 -32.83 -10.23
N LEU A 20 -6.74 -33.59 -9.97
CA LEU A 20 -7.89 -33.15 -9.17
C LEU A 20 -7.49 -32.82 -7.72
N MET A 21 -6.73 -33.69 -7.06
CA MET A 21 -6.34 -33.46 -5.68
C MET A 21 -5.43 -32.22 -5.55
N VAL A 22 -4.56 -31.99 -6.53
CA VAL A 22 -3.65 -30.84 -6.55
C VAL A 22 -4.41 -29.53 -6.64
N VAL A 23 -5.39 -29.42 -7.54
CA VAL A 23 -6.19 -28.18 -7.66
C VAL A 23 -7.05 -27.92 -6.42
N ILE A 24 -7.55 -28.98 -5.76
CA ILE A 24 -8.29 -28.84 -4.50
C ILE A 24 -7.39 -28.29 -3.39
N ILE A 25 -6.17 -28.82 -3.25
CA ILE A 25 -5.23 -28.34 -2.24
C ILE A 25 -4.85 -26.88 -2.51
N ILE A 26 -4.55 -26.51 -3.77
CA ILE A 26 -4.24 -25.12 -4.15
C ILE A 26 -5.43 -24.19 -3.86
N ALA A 27 -6.67 -24.62 -4.12
CA ALA A 27 -7.86 -23.83 -3.83
C ALA A 27 -8.02 -23.52 -2.33
N ILE A 28 -7.79 -24.52 -1.46
CA ILE A 28 -7.84 -24.33 0.00
C ILE A 28 -6.77 -23.32 0.44
N LEU A 29 -5.53 -23.48 -0.03
CA LEU A 29 -4.43 -22.57 0.33
C LEU A 29 -4.68 -21.15 -0.18
N ALA A 30 -5.17 -21.01 -1.42
CA ALA A 30 -5.48 -19.71 -2.03
C ALA A 30 -6.57 -18.95 -1.27
N SER A 31 -7.58 -19.66 -0.74
CA SER A 31 -8.68 -19.03 0.01
C SER A 31 -8.21 -18.29 1.27
N ILE A 32 -7.14 -18.77 1.91
CA ILE A 32 -6.55 -18.17 3.12
C ILE A 32 -5.47 -17.14 2.74
N ALA A 33 -4.64 -17.45 1.74
CA ALA A 33 -3.50 -16.63 1.36
C ALA A 33 -3.91 -15.31 0.68
N LEU A 34 -4.89 -15.32 -0.21
CA LEU A 34 -5.31 -14.14 -0.97
C LEU A 34 -5.78 -12.95 -0.10
N PRO A 35 -6.70 -13.12 0.88
CA PRO A 35 -7.14 -12.00 1.69
C PRO A 35 -6.00 -11.41 2.54
N GLN A 36 -5.05 -12.24 2.99
CA GLN A 36 -3.87 -11.75 3.71
C GLN A 36 -2.90 -11.03 2.79
N TYR A 37 -2.69 -11.54 1.58
CA TYR A 37 -1.85 -10.88 0.57
C TYR A 37 -2.36 -9.49 0.23
N PHE A 38 -3.68 -9.31 0.01
CA PHE A 38 -4.24 -7.99 -0.28
C PHE A 38 -4.07 -7.01 0.88
N LYS A 39 -4.23 -7.45 2.14
CA LYS A 39 -3.96 -6.61 3.31
C LYS A 39 -2.50 -6.17 3.39
N ALA A 40 -1.56 -7.09 3.12
CA ALA A 40 -0.13 -6.76 3.13
C ALA A 40 0.23 -5.78 2.00
N ALA A 41 -0.30 -5.98 0.79
CA ALA A 41 -0.12 -5.07 -0.33
C ALA A 41 -0.66 -3.67 -0.02
N GLU A 42 -1.85 -3.59 0.59
CA GLU A 42 -2.47 -2.32 0.94
C GLU A 42 -1.71 -1.59 2.07
N ARG A 43 -1.14 -2.33 3.04
CA ARG A 43 -0.23 -1.78 4.04
C ARG A 43 1.05 -1.23 3.44
N SER A 44 1.63 -1.90 2.43
CA SER A 44 2.81 -1.40 1.70
C SER A 44 2.51 -0.06 1.04
N ARG A 45 1.35 0.07 0.40
CA ARG A 45 0.91 1.30 -0.27
C ARG A 45 0.62 2.43 0.72
N ALA A 46 0.12 2.13 1.90
CA ALA A 46 0.00 3.12 2.97
C ALA A 46 1.36 3.57 3.51
N SER A 47 2.33 2.67 3.62
CA SER A 47 3.70 3.03 3.99
C SER A 47 4.33 4.03 3.01
N GLU A 48 4.08 3.85 1.71
CA GLU A 48 4.50 4.83 0.68
C GLU A 48 3.83 6.19 0.89
N ALA A 49 2.52 6.21 1.20
CA ALA A 49 1.82 7.45 1.50
C ALA A 49 2.38 8.15 2.75
N VAL A 50 2.71 7.41 3.81
CA VAL A 50 3.36 7.93 5.02
C VAL A 50 4.72 8.56 4.71
N GLN A 51 5.52 7.96 3.82
CA GLN A 51 6.81 8.53 3.41
C GLN A 51 6.65 9.87 2.68
N ILE A 52 5.65 9.96 1.80
CA ILE A 52 5.33 11.22 1.11
C ILE A 52 4.82 12.27 2.12
N LEU A 53 3.95 11.88 3.05
CA LEU A 53 3.48 12.75 4.14
C LEU A 53 4.63 13.24 5.04
N ALA A 54 5.62 12.39 5.33
CA ALA A 54 6.82 12.80 6.08
C ALA A 54 7.66 13.83 5.30
N THR A 55 7.71 13.70 3.97
CA THR A 55 8.37 14.70 3.11
C THR A 55 7.61 16.02 3.13
N ILE A 56 6.27 15.98 3.06
CA ILE A 56 5.38 17.14 3.21
C ILE A 56 5.61 17.84 4.55
N ARG A 57 5.66 17.09 5.66
CA ARG A 57 5.97 17.63 6.99
C ARG A 57 7.33 18.33 7.03
N GLY A 58 8.34 17.77 6.36
CA GLY A 58 9.65 18.40 6.25
C GLY A 58 9.61 19.74 5.53
N SER A 59 8.88 19.83 4.41
CA SER A 59 8.67 21.09 3.68
C SER A 59 7.81 22.09 4.46
N GLU A 60 6.77 21.64 5.16
CA GLU A 60 5.96 22.48 6.06
C GLU A 60 6.81 23.08 7.18
N GLY A 61 7.73 22.30 7.75
CA GLY A 61 8.69 22.79 8.73
C GLY A 61 9.58 23.92 8.17
N ARG A 62 10.02 23.81 6.91
CA ARG A 62 10.79 24.87 6.23
C ARG A 62 9.92 26.10 5.96
N TYR A 63 8.70 25.91 5.45
CA TYR A 63 7.76 26.99 5.18
C TYR A 63 7.44 27.78 6.47
N LYS A 64 7.12 27.09 7.55
CA LYS A 64 6.86 27.68 8.88
C LYS A 64 8.07 28.46 9.42
N ALA A 65 9.29 28.01 9.13
CA ALA A 65 10.51 28.70 9.55
C ALA A 65 10.80 29.98 8.75
N MET A 66 10.37 30.03 7.48
CA MET A 66 10.57 31.19 6.59
C MET A 66 9.43 32.21 6.67
N SER A 67 8.23 31.76 7.04
CA SER A 67 7.05 32.63 7.17
C SER A 67 7.10 33.49 8.44
N LEU A 68 6.81 34.79 8.29
CA LEU A 68 6.76 35.74 9.41
C LEU A 68 5.74 35.34 10.48
N THR A 69 4.64 34.70 10.08
CA THR A 69 3.54 34.31 10.97
C THR A 69 3.80 32.98 11.67
N LYS A 70 4.79 32.19 11.23
CA LYS A 70 5.11 30.85 11.76
C LYS A 70 3.92 29.87 11.75
N VAL A 71 3.17 29.86 10.65
CA VAL A 71 1.99 28.99 10.45
C VAL A 71 2.26 28.01 9.30
N TYR A 72 1.65 26.83 9.38
CA TYR A 72 1.62 25.87 8.27
C TYR A 72 0.66 26.33 7.18
N THR A 73 0.98 26.09 5.92
CA THR A 73 0.08 26.45 4.82
C THR A 73 -0.98 25.38 4.61
N SER A 74 -2.10 25.76 3.98
CA SER A 74 -3.14 24.84 3.52
C SER A 74 -3.04 24.56 2.02
N ALA A 75 -2.08 25.17 1.32
CA ALA A 75 -1.89 25.01 -0.12
C ALA A 75 -0.61 24.22 -0.40
N LEU A 76 -0.73 23.08 -1.08
CA LEU A 76 0.43 22.25 -1.45
C LEU A 76 1.41 22.97 -2.38
N ASP A 77 0.92 23.95 -3.14
CA ASP A 77 1.70 24.72 -4.11
C ASP A 77 2.65 25.73 -3.45
N ASP A 78 2.43 26.07 -2.18
CA ASP A 78 3.31 26.95 -1.41
C ASP A 78 4.57 26.23 -0.90
N LEU A 79 4.60 24.90 -0.99
CA LEU A 79 5.70 24.08 -0.46
C LEU A 79 6.74 23.85 -1.55
N ASP A 80 8.01 23.89 -1.14
CA ASP A 80 9.15 23.45 -1.95
C ASP A 80 9.26 21.90 -1.95
N VAL A 81 8.20 21.23 -2.39
CA VAL A 81 8.16 19.77 -2.60
C VAL A 81 7.24 19.43 -3.77
N GLY A 82 7.71 18.56 -4.66
CA GLY A 82 6.86 17.96 -5.69
C GLY A 82 6.11 16.77 -5.10
N VAL A 83 4.80 16.89 -4.92
CA VAL A 83 3.94 15.77 -4.49
C VAL A 83 2.93 15.43 -5.57
N PRO A 84 2.58 14.15 -5.76
CA PRO A 84 1.57 13.79 -6.75
C PRO A 84 0.25 14.55 -6.53
N GLY A 85 -0.15 15.36 -7.51
CA GLY A 85 -1.32 16.24 -7.42
C GLY A 85 -1.06 17.70 -7.00
N SER A 86 0.20 18.10 -6.76
CA SER A 86 0.57 19.52 -6.77
C SER A 86 0.72 20.05 -8.19
N THR A 87 0.71 21.37 -8.38
CA THR A 87 0.77 21.99 -9.71
C THR A 87 1.98 21.50 -10.50
N GLY A 88 1.75 20.94 -11.69
CA GLY A 88 2.81 20.43 -12.56
C GLY A 88 3.30 19.02 -12.23
N VAL A 89 2.75 18.36 -11.20
CA VAL A 89 3.02 16.96 -10.87
C VAL A 89 1.77 16.11 -11.16
N PRO A 90 1.86 15.06 -11.98
CA PRO A 90 0.69 14.25 -12.31
C PRO A 90 0.06 13.64 -11.06
N LEU A 91 -1.27 13.57 -11.04
CA LEU A 91 -2.03 12.93 -9.97
C LEU A 91 -1.60 11.47 -9.83
N SER A 92 -1.44 11.00 -8.59
CA SER A 92 -1.36 9.57 -8.35
C SER A 92 -2.76 8.96 -8.48
N THR A 93 -2.86 7.79 -9.12
CA THR A 93 -4.13 7.05 -9.23
C THR A 93 -4.51 6.33 -7.94
N MET A 94 -3.65 6.37 -6.92
CA MET A 94 -3.78 5.55 -5.71
C MET A 94 -4.03 6.38 -4.44
N TRP A 95 -3.35 7.51 -4.29
CA TRP A 95 -3.46 8.42 -3.16
C TRP A 95 -3.56 9.88 -3.64
N THR A 96 -4.41 10.66 -3.01
CA THR A 96 -4.46 12.11 -3.17
C THR A 96 -4.00 12.77 -1.90
N TYR A 97 -3.20 13.84 -2.01
CA TYR A 97 -2.66 14.55 -0.85
C TYR A 97 -3.37 15.89 -0.68
N SER A 98 -3.59 16.29 0.56
CA SER A 98 -4.17 17.58 0.92
C SER A 98 -3.65 18.06 2.27
N LEU A 99 -3.66 19.37 2.47
CA LEU A 99 -3.26 20.00 3.73
C LEU A 99 -4.50 20.52 4.45
N ALA A 100 -4.67 20.11 5.70
CA ALA A 100 -5.64 20.64 6.63
C ALA A 100 -4.95 20.84 7.98
N PRO A 101 -4.09 21.89 8.11
CA PRO A 101 -3.29 22.10 9.31
C PRO A 101 -4.13 22.02 10.60
N PRO A 102 -3.64 21.32 11.65
CA PRO A 102 -2.28 20.82 11.82
C PRO A 102 -1.97 19.47 11.14
N LEU A 103 -2.85 18.94 10.29
CA LEU A 103 -2.67 17.63 9.65
C LEU A 103 -2.35 17.78 8.15
N ALA A 104 -1.44 16.93 7.65
CA ALA A 104 -1.38 16.59 6.24
C ALA A 104 -2.04 15.23 6.03
N VAL A 105 -2.90 15.13 5.01
CA VAL A 105 -3.79 13.98 4.81
C VAL A 105 -3.56 13.39 3.43
N ALA A 106 -3.36 12.07 3.38
CA ALA A 106 -3.40 11.26 2.17
C ALA A 106 -4.71 10.48 2.14
N THR A 107 -5.50 10.64 1.09
CA THR A 107 -6.78 9.95 0.89
C THR A 107 -6.64 8.88 -0.20
N ARG A 108 -7.10 7.67 0.11
CA ARG A 108 -7.01 6.51 -0.78
C ARG A 108 -8.06 6.60 -1.88
N ALA A 109 -7.62 6.54 -3.12
CA ALA A 109 -8.51 6.49 -4.28
C ALA A 109 -9.39 5.22 -4.24
N GLY A 110 -10.71 5.42 -4.34
CA GLY A 110 -11.74 4.38 -4.38
C GLY A 110 -12.38 4.05 -3.02
N SER A 111 -11.60 3.96 -1.94
CA SER A 111 -12.13 3.65 -0.60
C SER A 111 -12.42 4.89 0.25
N GLY A 112 -11.77 6.02 -0.04
CA GLY A 112 -11.85 7.22 0.80
C GLY A 112 -11.10 7.13 2.13
N ALA A 113 -10.44 6.01 2.40
CA ALA A 113 -9.68 5.82 3.64
C ALA A 113 -8.52 6.81 3.71
N THR A 114 -8.17 7.27 4.92
CA THR A 114 -7.18 8.32 5.10
C THR A 114 -6.01 7.88 5.96
N VAL A 115 -4.83 8.34 5.58
CA VAL A 115 -3.63 8.31 6.41
C VAL A 115 -3.19 9.74 6.59
N SER A 116 -2.92 10.15 7.83
CA SER A 116 -2.52 11.51 8.14
C SER A 116 -1.25 11.54 8.97
N ILE A 117 -0.53 12.64 8.86
CA ILE A 117 0.58 12.98 9.74
C ILE A 117 0.29 14.32 10.41
N ASP A 118 0.50 14.37 11.72
CA ASP A 118 0.52 15.62 12.46
C ASP A 118 1.77 16.42 12.06
N LEU A 119 1.60 17.69 11.70
CA LEU A 119 2.67 18.58 11.27
C LEU A 119 3.50 19.12 12.43
N GLU A 120 3.04 18.99 13.67
CA GLU A 120 3.73 19.39 14.90
C GLU A 120 4.45 18.22 15.56
N THR A 121 3.74 17.16 15.92
CA THR A 121 4.26 16.01 16.68
C THR A 121 4.92 14.95 15.80
N GLY A 122 4.43 14.77 14.57
CA GLY A 122 4.91 13.77 13.62
C GLY A 122 4.25 12.42 13.82
N ALA A 123 3.26 12.36 14.71
CA ALA A 123 2.39 11.20 14.87
C ALA A 123 1.70 10.91 13.53
N THR A 124 1.63 9.63 13.19
CA THR A 124 0.91 9.15 12.00
C THR A 124 -0.32 8.39 12.46
N CYS A 125 -1.45 8.67 11.83
CA CYS A 125 -2.72 8.04 12.18
C CYS A 125 -3.56 7.77 10.94
N THR A 126 -4.67 7.06 11.14
CA THR A 126 -5.62 6.69 10.10
C THR A 126 -7.06 6.81 10.61
N ASP A 127 -8.03 6.77 9.71
CA ASP A 127 -9.49 6.84 9.95
C ASP A 127 -10.07 5.55 10.56
N ASP A 128 -9.43 4.98 11.58
CA ASP A 128 -9.82 3.69 12.18
C ASP A 128 -9.68 2.47 11.25
N ASN A 129 -9.02 2.58 10.09
CA ASN A 129 -8.82 1.46 9.18
C ASN A 129 -7.70 0.52 9.70
N PRO A 130 -8.02 -0.70 10.20
CA PRO A 130 -7.03 -1.60 10.79
C PRO A 130 -6.05 -2.18 9.76
N THR A 131 -6.33 -2.03 8.46
CA THR A 131 -5.52 -2.58 7.36
C THR A 131 -4.12 -1.97 7.32
N TYR A 132 -4.00 -0.70 7.70
CA TYR A 132 -2.75 0.06 7.61
C TYR A 132 -1.83 -0.15 8.81
N GLY A 133 -2.34 -0.69 9.92
CA GLY A 133 -1.58 -0.94 11.14
C GLY A 133 -1.09 0.36 11.81
N LEU A 134 -1.84 1.45 11.64
CA LEU A 134 -1.61 2.75 12.27
C LEU A 134 -2.64 2.98 13.38
N GLY A 135 -2.30 3.84 14.35
CA GLY A 135 -3.25 4.31 15.36
C GLY A 135 -4.27 5.28 14.77
N THR A 136 -5.26 5.67 15.57
CA THR A 136 -6.38 6.50 15.12
C THR A 136 -6.26 7.95 15.61
N THR A 137 -5.32 8.17 16.53
CA THR A 137 -4.97 9.48 17.08
C THR A 137 -3.63 9.92 16.55
N CYS A 138 -3.66 11.06 15.85
CA CYS A 138 -2.56 11.99 15.70
C CYS A 138 -2.67 13.01 16.85
#